data_AF-A0A323U358-F1
#
_entry.id   AF-A0A323U358-F1
#
_cell.length_a   1.000
_cell.length_b   1.000
_cell.length_c   1.000
_cell.angle_alpha   90.00
_cell.angle_beta   90.00
_cell.angle_gamma   90.00
#
_symmetry.space_group_name_H-M   'P 1'
#
loop_
_entity.id
_entity.type
_entity.pdbx_description
1 polymer ?
#
loop_
_entity_poly.entity_id
_entity_poly.type
_entity_poly.pdbx_seq_one_letter_code
_entity_poly.pdbx_strand_id
1 'polypeptide(L)'
;MLPELSLDRTSPIPLSEQIRSQLRLLIVAGQLKPGELLPTIKELARRLKVNPNTVSEVYSSLESQGYLSGHKRGGTRVSQNPPALEPQEVLALQLSARLAREACRLGLSPAQMARWITAQVALLVQPQIKVAALGNTATQAQRWAERVQAWLGEEAQVDPVALGEGLDSGYLFVAVEPQMLHPARSFIPAVARPNRWRSLPAWARAYYEGPQGAD
;
A
#
# COMPACT_ATOMS: atom_id res chain seq x y z
N MET A 1 6.41 -22.62 -26.23
CA MET A 1 5.29 -23.50 -25.85
C MET A 1 4.74 -22.96 -24.54
N LEU A 2 3.44 -22.63 -24.46
CA LEU A 2 2.85 -21.98 -23.28
C LEU A 2 3.02 -22.86 -22.01
N PRO A 3 3.64 -22.33 -20.93
CA PRO A 3 3.69 -23.00 -19.63
C PRO A 3 2.30 -23.28 -19.06
N GLU A 4 2.20 -24.23 -18.14
CA GLU A 4 0.93 -24.54 -17.48
C GLU A 4 0.50 -23.38 -16.58
N LEU A 5 -0.73 -22.87 -16.78
CA LEU A 5 -1.31 -21.84 -15.93
C LEU A 5 -2.11 -22.52 -14.82
N SER A 6 -1.93 -22.04 -13.58
CA SER A 6 -2.61 -22.59 -12.40
C SER A 6 -3.69 -21.62 -11.92
N LEU A 7 -4.92 -22.10 -11.76
CA LEU A 7 -6.06 -21.26 -11.37
C LEU A 7 -6.62 -21.66 -10.00
N ASP A 8 -6.73 -20.69 -9.10
CA ASP A 8 -7.36 -20.86 -7.80
C ASP A 8 -8.82 -20.40 -7.87
N ARG A 9 -9.74 -21.36 -7.85
CA ARG A 9 -11.19 -21.11 -7.90
C ARG A 9 -11.77 -20.68 -6.56
N THR A 10 -11.01 -20.82 -5.48
CA THR A 10 -11.41 -20.38 -4.13
C THR A 10 -10.96 -18.96 -3.84
N SER A 11 -10.09 -18.41 -4.68
CA SER A 11 -9.60 -17.04 -4.57
C SER A 11 -10.73 -16.03 -4.84
N PRO A 12 -10.77 -14.90 -4.12
CA PRO A 12 -11.66 -13.78 -4.44
C PRO A 12 -11.27 -13.07 -5.75
N ILE A 13 -10.09 -13.36 -6.31
CA ILE A 13 -9.63 -12.80 -7.58
C ILE A 13 -10.34 -13.51 -8.74
N PRO A 14 -11.02 -12.78 -9.66
CA PRO A 14 -11.68 -13.38 -10.81
C PRO A 14 -10.72 -14.23 -11.67
N LEU A 15 -11.22 -15.32 -12.25
CA LEU A 15 -10.41 -16.21 -13.09
C LEU A 15 -9.83 -15.50 -14.32
N SER A 16 -10.56 -14.55 -14.94
CA SER A 16 -10.04 -13.73 -16.03
C SER A 16 -8.77 -12.98 -15.59
N GLU A 17 -8.80 -12.37 -14.42
CA GLU A 17 -7.67 -11.60 -13.89
C GLU A 17 -6.49 -12.51 -13.54
N GLN A 18 -6.73 -13.69 -12.96
CA GLN A 18 -5.67 -14.67 -12.70
C GLN A 18 -4.97 -15.12 -14.00
N ILE A 19 -5.73 -15.39 -15.07
CA ILE A 19 -5.18 -15.77 -16.38
C ILE A 19 -4.39 -14.60 -16.98
N ARG A 20 -4.97 -13.40 -16.96
CA ARG A 20 -4.34 -12.17 -17.49
C ARG A 20 -3.00 -11.89 -16.81
N SER A 21 -2.99 -11.92 -15.48
CA SER A 21 -1.79 -11.68 -14.66
C SER A 21 -0.69 -12.70 -14.96
N GLN A 22 -1.03 -13.99 -15.04
CA GLN A 22 -0.03 -15.03 -15.37
C GLN A 22 0.50 -14.89 -16.79
N LEU A 23 -0.35 -14.65 -17.79
CA LEU A 23 0.10 -14.44 -19.17
C LEU A 23 1.01 -13.21 -19.28
N ARG A 24 0.64 -12.09 -18.66
CA ARG A 24 1.47 -10.88 -18.61
C ARG A 24 2.83 -11.18 -17.97
N LEU A 25 2.85 -11.88 -16.84
CA LEU A 25 4.09 -12.26 -16.16
C LEU A 25 5.00 -13.12 -17.04
N LEU A 26 4.43 -14.09 -17.75
CA LEU A 26 5.18 -14.97 -18.65
C LEU A 26 5.79 -14.21 -19.84
N ILE A 27 5.07 -13.22 -20.39
CA ILE A 27 5.56 -12.35 -21.47
C ILE A 27 6.71 -11.47 -20.96
N VAL A 28 6.50 -10.76 -19.86
CA VAL A 28 7.50 -9.86 -19.27
C VAL A 28 8.75 -10.62 -18.84
N ALA A 29 8.59 -11.82 -18.25
CA ALA A 29 9.71 -12.66 -17.85
C ALA A 29 10.44 -13.32 -19.04
N GLY A 30 10.00 -13.08 -20.27
CA GLY A 30 10.59 -13.64 -21.49
C GLY A 30 10.35 -15.14 -21.67
N GLN A 31 9.48 -15.76 -20.86
CA GLN A 31 9.10 -17.17 -21.02
C GLN A 31 8.21 -17.36 -22.25
N LEU A 32 7.37 -16.37 -22.56
CA LEU A 32 6.68 -16.25 -23.83
C LEU A 32 7.42 -15.22 -24.68
N LYS A 33 8.01 -15.67 -25.79
CA LYS A 33 8.88 -14.84 -26.62
C LYS A 33 8.07 -13.93 -27.55
N PRO A 34 8.58 -12.73 -27.90
CA PRO A 34 7.99 -11.92 -28.95
C PRO A 34 7.70 -12.71 -30.24
N GLY A 35 6.50 -12.54 -30.80
CA GLY A 35 6.03 -13.27 -31.98
C GLY A 35 5.58 -14.73 -31.74
N GLU A 36 5.72 -15.26 -30.53
CA GLU A 36 5.29 -16.61 -30.18
C GLU A 36 3.77 -16.76 -30.32
N LEU A 37 3.33 -17.88 -30.91
CA LEU A 37 1.92 -18.20 -31.10
C LEU A 37 1.30 -18.74 -29.81
N LEU A 38 0.19 -18.12 -29.39
CA LEU A 38 -0.59 -18.58 -28.25
C LEU A 38 -1.62 -19.63 -28.69
N PRO A 39 -2.07 -20.51 -27.76
CA PRO A 39 -3.21 -21.38 -28.02
C PRO A 39 -4.43 -20.56 -28.41
N THR A 40 -5.30 -21.16 -29.22
CA THR A 40 -6.58 -20.53 -29.56
C THR A 40 -7.45 -20.35 -28.31
N ILE A 41 -8.41 -19.42 -28.38
CA ILE A 41 -9.37 -19.18 -27.28
C ILE A 41 -10.03 -20.49 -26.81
N LYS A 42 -10.49 -21.33 -27.76
CA LYS A 42 -11.14 -22.61 -27.44
C LYS A 42 -10.17 -23.61 -26.80
N GLU A 43 -8.93 -23.68 -27.27
CA GLU A 43 -7.91 -24.58 -26.72
C GLU A 43 -7.53 -24.19 -25.29
N LEU A 44 -7.25 -22.90 -25.05
CA LEU A 44 -6.89 -22.43 -23.72
C LEU A 44 -8.07 -22.58 -22.75
N ALA A 45 -9.28 -22.22 -23.18
CA ALA A 45 -10.49 -22.39 -22.38
C ALA A 45 -10.72 -23.85 -21.97
N ARG A 46 -10.52 -24.79 -22.90
CA ARG A 46 -10.61 -26.23 -22.62
C ARG A 46 -9.52 -26.70 -21.64
N ARG A 47 -8.26 -26.28 -21.84
CA ARG A 47 -7.14 -26.63 -20.96
C ARG A 47 -7.39 -26.15 -19.52
N LEU A 48 -7.86 -24.92 -19.37
CA LEU A 48 -8.10 -24.30 -18.07
C LEU A 48 -9.47 -24.63 -17.46
N LYS A 49 -10.35 -25.27 -18.23
CA LYS A 49 -11.76 -25.54 -17.89
C LYS A 49 -12.49 -24.26 -17.47
N VAL A 50 -12.46 -23.25 -18.34
CA VAL A 50 -13.13 -21.94 -18.18
C VAL A 50 -14.02 -21.63 -19.38
N ASN A 51 -14.91 -20.66 -19.25
CA ASN A 51 -15.74 -20.20 -20.36
C ASN A 51 -14.84 -19.59 -21.47
N PRO A 52 -15.00 -19.96 -22.75
CA PRO A 52 -14.28 -19.34 -23.86
C PRO A 52 -14.37 -17.81 -23.90
N ASN A 53 -15.49 -17.23 -23.47
CA ASN A 53 -15.66 -15.78 -23.39
C ASN A 53 -14.67 -15.13 -22.40
N THR A 54 -14.38 -15.81 -21.29
CA THR A 54 -13.38 -15.36 -20.30
C THR A 54 -11.99 -15.27 -20.95
N VAL A 55 -11.59 -16.27 -21.73
CA VAL A 55 -10.32 -16.23 -22.44
C VAL A 55 -10.31 -15.17 -23.54
N SER A 56 -11.43 -15.02 -24.26
CA SER A 56 -11.58 -13.97 -25.27
C SER A 56 -11.39 -12.58 -24.67
N GLU A 57 -12.03 -12.31 -23.52
CA GLU A 57 -11.88 -11.05 -22.78
C GLU A 57 -10.43 -10.81 -22.35
N VAL A 58 -9.76 -11.85 -21.84
CA VAL A 58 -8.34 -11.76 -21.43
C VAL A 58 -7.45 -11.44 -22.62
N TYR A 59 -7.63 -12.13 -23.75
CA TYR A 59 -6.83 -11.88 -24.96
C TYR A 59 -7.07 -10.47 -25.50
N SER A 60 -8.33 -10.04 -25.62
CA SER A 60 -8.66 -8.68 -26.06
C SER A 60 -8.08 -7.61 -25.14
N SER A 61 -8.12 -7.83 -23.82
CA SER A 61 -7.52 -6.90 -22.85
C SER A 61 -6.00 -6.83 -22.97
N LEU A 62 -5.32 -7.95 -23.21
CA LEU A 62 -3.86 -7.95 -23.38
C LEU A 62 -3.45 -7.38 -24.75
N GLU A 63 -4.27 -7.57 -25.77
CA GLU A 63 -4.09 -6.96 -27.09
C GLU A 63 -4.27 -5.44 -27.02
N SER A 64 -5.30 -4.94 -26.33
CA SER A 64 -5.51 -3.50 -26.15
C SER A 64 -4.39 -2.82 -25.34
N GLN A 65 -3.72 -3.57 -24.46
CA GLN A 65 -2.56 -3.13 -23.71
C GLN A 65 -1.24 -3.28 -24.50
N GLY A 66 -1.26 -3.86 -25.70
CA GLY A 66 -0.09 -4.03 -26.56
C GLY A 66 0.79 -5.25 -26.25
N TYR A 67 0.41 -6.10 -25.29
CA TYR A 67 1.15 -7.33 -24.98
C TYR A 67 0.96 -8.41 -26.04
N LEU A 68 -0.22 -8.45 -26.68
CA LEU A 68 -0.57 -9.39 -27.72
C LEU A 68 -0.84 -8.68 -29.05
N SER A 69 -0.77 -9.42 -30.14
CA SER A 69 -1.19 -9.00 -31.47
C SER A 69 -2.07 -10.08 -32.12
N GLY A 70 -3.28 -9.71 -32.51
CA GLY A 70 -4.21 -10.57 -33.23
C GLY A 70 -4.03 -10.47 -34.73
N HIS A 71 -3.85 -11.61 -35.41
CA HIS A 71 -3.93 -11.68 -36.87
C HIS A 71 -5.19 -12.47 -37.26
N LYS A 72 -6.10 -11.85 -38.03
CA LYS A 72 -7.38 -12.45 -38.47
C LYS A 72 -7.26 -13.87 -39.06
N ARG A 73 -6.10 -14.24 -39.62
CA ARG A 73 -5.81 -15.58 -40.17
C ARG A 73 -4.61 -16.29 -39.53
N GLY A 74 -3.89 -15.64 -38.62
CA GLY A 74 -2.62 -16.13 -38.07
C GLY A 74 -2.66 -16.54 -36.60
N GLY A 75 -3.81 -16.39 -35.95
CA GLY A 75 -3.97 -16.59 -34.51
C GLY A 75 -3.47 -15.40 -33.69
N THR A 76 -3.52 -15.54 -32.36
CA THR A 76 -3.03 -14.53 -31.42
C THR A 76 -1.57 -14.82 -31.10
N ARG A 77 -0.71 -13.80 -31.19
CA ARG A 77 0.72 -13.90 -30.89
C ARG A 77 1.11 -12.91 -29.81
N VAL A 78 2.21 -13.19 -29.12
CA VAL A 78 2.89 -12.17 -28.30
C VAL A 78 3.33 -11.05 -29.24
N SER A 79 3.12 -9.79 -28.83
CA SER A 79 3.58 -8.63 -29.59
C SER A 79 5.09 -8.71 -29.84
N GLN A 80 5.56 -8.16 -30.97
CA GLN A 80 6.99 -8.10 -31.26
C GLN A 80 7.71 -7.12 -30.31
N ASN A 81 7.00 -6.07 -29.91
CA ASN A 81 7.45 -5.07 -28.94
C ASN A 81 6.37 -4.94 -27.86
N PRO A 82 6.29 -5.89 -26.91
CA PRO A 82 5.39 -5.72 -25.77
C PRO A 82 5.82 -4.48 -24.97
N PRO A 83 4.90 -3.81 -24.25
CA PRO A 83 5.23 -2.66 -23.43
C PRO A 83 6.39 -2.97 -22.48
N ALA A 84 7.36 -2.05 -22.42
CA ALA A 84 8.37 -2.09 -21.38
C ALA A 84 7.70 -1.84 -20.03
N LEU A 85 8.16 -2.55 -19.01
CA LEU A 85 7.75 -2.25 -17.65
C LEU A 85 8.53 -1.07 -17.10
N GLU A 86 7.86 -0.28 -16.27
CA GLU A 86 8.54 0.76 -15.51
C GLU A 86 9.52 0.14 -14.50
N PRO A 87 10.62 0.82 -14.13
CA PRO A 87 11.61 0.29 -13.19
C PRO A 87 11.00 -0.20 -11.87
N GLN A 88 9.99 0.51 -11.36
CA GLN A 88 9.23 0.14 -10.17
C GLN A 88 8.45 -1.18 -10.33
N GLU A 89 7.87 -1.43 -11.50
CA GLU A 89 7.14 -2.66 -11.79
C GLU A 89 8.10 -3.85 -11.89
N VAL A 90 9.26 -3.65 -12.52
CA VAL A 90 10.33 -4.67 -12.58
C VAL A 90 10.76 -5.07 -11.18
N LEU A 91 11.02 -4.09 -10.29
CA LEU A 91 11.39 -4.35 -8.91
C LEU A 91 10.28 -5.10 -8.15
N ALA A 92 9.02 -4.67 -8.30
CA ALA A 92 7.88 -5.34 -7.67
C ALA A 92 7.73 -6.80 -8.12
N LEU A 93 7.96 -7.08 -9.41
CA LEU A 93 7.96 -8.45 -9.93
C LEU A 93 9.13 -9.28 -9.38
N GLN A 94 10.32 -8.71 -9.26
CA GLN A 94 11.47 -9.42 -8.68
C GLN A 94 11.24 -9.75 -7.20
N LEU A 95 10.71 -8.80 -6.43
CA LEU A 95 10.39 -8.99 -5.01
C LEU A 95 9.28 -10.02 -4.83
N SER A 96 8.18 -9.91 -5.58
CA SER A 96 7.08 -10.87 -5.51
C SER A 96 7.52 -12.29 -5.91
N ALA A 97 8.35 -12.44 -6.95
CA ALA A 97 8.90 -13.74 -7.34
C ALA A 97 9.82 -14.33 -6.26
N ARG A 98 10.65 -13.50 -5.61
CA ARG A 98 11.49 -13.93 -4.49
C ARG A 98 10.64 -14.39 -3.30
N LEU A 99 9.64 -13.59 -2.92
CA LEU A 99 8.73 -13.90 -1.83
C LEU A 99 7.93 -15.17 -2.09
N ALA A 100 7.37 -15.32 -3.29
CA ALA A 100 6.61 -16.50 -3.68
C ALA A 100 7.45 -17.78 -3.61
N ARG A 101 8.70 -17.75 -4.11
CA ARG A 101 9.62 -18.89 -4.02
C ARG A 101 9.91 -19.29 -2.57
N GLU A 102 10.14 -18.30 -1.71
CA GLU A 102 10.44 -18.57 -0.30
C GLU A 102 9.21 -19.09 0.45
N ALA A 103 8.04 -18.49 0.21
CA ALA A 103 6.77 -18.96 0.74
C ALA A 103 6.50 -20.42 0.35
N CYS A 104 6.73 -20.78 -0.92
CA CYS A 104 6.61 -22.16 -1.39
C CYS A 104 7.56 -23.12 -0.67
N ARG A 105 8.83 -22.73 -0.45
CA ARG A 105 9.81 -23.55 0.29
C ARG A 105 9.39 -23.80 1.73
N LEU A 106 8.74 -22.82 2.35
CA LEU A 106 8.22 -22.91 3.72
C LEU A 106 6.86 -23.62 3.80
N GLY A 107 6.30 -24.06 2.67
CA GLY A 107 4.99 -24.72 2.62
C GLY A 107 3.81 -23.79 2.90
N LEU A 108 3.98 -22.48 2.74
CA LEU A 108 2.90 -21.50 2.90
C LEU A 108 1.95 -21.57 1.72
N SER A 109 0.65 -21.70 1.99
CA SER A 109 -0.37 -21.57 0.95
C SER A 109 -0.42 -20.13 0.38
N PRO A 110 -0.81 -19.94 -0.89
CA PRO A 110 -1.03 -18.60 -1.45
C PRO A 110 -1.99 -17.75 -0.60
N ALA A 111 -3.04 -18.37 -0.03
CA ALA A 111 -3.98 -17.70 0.86
C ALA A 111 -3.33 -17.22 2.17
N GLN A 112 -2.46 -18.02 2.79
CA GLN A 112 -1.70 -17.58 3.97
C GLN A 112 -0.78 -16.39 3.62
N MET A 113 -0.05 -16.50 2.52
CA MET A 113 0.86 -15.45 2.06
C MET A 113 0.12 -14.14 1.79
N ALA A 114 -1.00 -14.18 1.06
CA ALA A 114 -1.83 -13.01 0.80
C ALA A 114 -2.28 -12.33 2.09
N ARG A 115 -2.82 -13.10 3.06
CA ARG A 115 -3.24 -12.56 4.36
C ARG A 115 -2.09 -11.89 5.11
N TRP A 116 -0.91 -12.50 5.13
CA TRP A 116 0.25 -11.94 5.84
C TRP A 116 0.76 -10.67 5.18
N ILE A 117 0.87 -10.64 3.85
CA ILE A 117 1.27 -9.43 3.12
C ILE A 117 0.26 -8.32 3.36
N THR A 118 -1.04 -8.59 3.25
CA THR A 118 -2.10 -7.60 3.51
C THR A 118 -2.01 -7.06 4.93
N ALA A 119 -1.82 -7.93 5.93
CA ALA A 119 -1.65 -7.51 7.32
C ALA A 119 -0.38 -6.65 7.51
N GLN A 120 0.74 -7.04 6.91
CA GLN A 120 2.00 -6.27 6.99
C GLN A 120 1.86 -4.89 6.33
N VAL A 121 1.26 -4.81 5.14
CA VAL A 121 0.98 -3.52 4.49
C VAL A 121 0.09 -2.66 5.39
N ALA A 122 -0.96 -3.22 5.98
CA ALA A 122 -1.83 -2.48 6.90
C ALA A 122 -1.10 -1.98 8.17
N LEU A 123 -0.07 -2.70 8.64
CA LEU A 123 0.77 -2.27 9.75
C LEU A 123 1.79 -1.19 9.35
N LEU A 124 2.25 -1.20 8.09
CA LEU A 124 3.22 -0.22 7.56
C LEU A 124 2.55 1.07 7.09
N VAL A 125 1.30 0.99 6.61
CA VAL A 125 0.52 2.13 6.11
C VAL A 125 -0.18 2.89 7.25
N GLN A 126 -0.29 2.28 8.43
CA GLN A 126 -0.73 3.04 9.61
C GLN A 126 0.37 4.03 10.01
N PRO A 127 0.07 5.33 10.12
CA PRO A 127 0.99 6.25 10.77
C PRO A 127 1.20 5.74 12.18
N GLN A 128 2.43 5.35 12.52
CA GLN A 128 2.74 4.78 13.83
C GLN A 128 2.51 5.79 14.96
N ILE A 129 2.39 7.08 14.60
CA ILE A 129 2.19 8.19 15.51
C ILE A 129 1.02 9.04 15.02
N LYS A 130 -0.13 8.90 15.67
CA LYS A 130 -1.22 9.89 15.55
C LYS A 130 -1.02 11.00 16.58
N VAL A 131 -0.94 12.24 16.12
CA VAL A 131 -0.78 13.43 16.97
C VAL A 131 -1.98 14.35 16.80
N ALA A 132 -2.66 14.70 17.88
CA ALA A 132 -3.66 15.76 17.83
C ALA A 132 -2.97 17.12 18.00
N ALA A 133 -3.09 18.00 17.01
CA ALA A 133 -2.65 19.39 17.11
C ALA A 133 -3.80 20.26 17.60
N LEU A 134 -3.77 20.63 18.88
CA LEU A 134 -4.85 21.40 19.50
C LEU A 134 -4.72 22.90 19.20
N GLY A 135 -5.81 23.48 18.71
CA GLY A 135 -5.95 24.92 18.52
C GLY A 135 -7.24 25.45 19.15
N ASN A 136 -7.26 26.74 19.48
CA ASN A 136 -8.45 27.38 20.04
C ASN A 136 -9.59 27.50 19.02
N THR A 137 -9.24 27.56 17.73
CA THR A 137 -10.17 27.56 16.60
C THR A 137 -9.71 26.53 15.57
N ALA A 138 -10.62 26.08 14.69
CA ALA A 138 -10.29 25.17 13.60
C ALA A 138 -9.12 25.69 12.74
N THR A 139 -9.09 26.99 12.44
CA THR A 139 -8.01 27.62 11.66
C THR A 139 -6.66 27.59 12.40
N GLN A 140 -6.66 27.76 13.72
CA GLN A 140 -5.43 27.68 14.52
C GLN A 140 -4.95 26.23 14.63
N ALA A 141 -5.86 25.29 14.87
CA ALA A 141 -5.56 23.87 14.92
C ALA A 141 -4.93 23.39 13.61
N GLN A 142 -5.49 23.81 12.46
CA GLN A 142 -4.95 23.53 11.14
C GLN A 142 -3.51 24.04 10.94
N ARG A 143 -3.28 25.34 11.22
CA ARG A 143 -1.93 25.93 11.08
C ARG A 143 -0.91 25.27 12.00
N TRP A 144 -1.33 24.89 13.19
CA TRP A 144 -0.48 24.21 14.14
C TRP A 144 -0.19 22.77 13.70
N ALA A 145 -1.21 22.04 13.21
CA ALA A 145 -1.06 20.72 12.63
C ALA A 145 -0.05 20.70 11.49
N GLU A 146 -0.13 21.66 10.57
CA GLU A 146 0.82 21.79 9.44
C GLU A 146 2.26 21.97 9.92
N ARG A 147 2.49 22.79 10.95
CA ARG A 147 3.83 22.99 11.52
C ARG A 147 4.37 21.74 12.21
N VAL A 148 3.52 21.04 12.96
CA VAL A 148 3.89 19.81 13.66
C VAL A 148 4.09 18.65 12.68
N GLN A 149 3.27 18.57 11.62
CA GLN A 149 3.39 17.60 10.53
C GLN A 149 4.70 17.79 9.76
N ALA A 150 5.05 19.04 9.44
CA ALA A 150 6.32 19.36 8.78
C ALA A 150 7.55 18.99 9.63
N TRP A 151 7.41 18.99 10.96
CA TRP A 151 8.48 18.61 11.89
C TRP A 151 8.59 17.09 12.09
N LEU A 152 7.47 16.37 12.16
CA LEU A 152 7.43 14.93 12.40
C LEU A 152 7.68 14.09 11.13
N GLY A 153 7.49 14.67 9.94
CA GLY A 153 7.65 13.96 8.67
C GLY A 153 6.53 12.96 8.41
N GLU A 154 6.74 12.03 7.46
CA GLU A 154 5.71 11.10 6.97
C GLU A 154 5.40 9.95 7.95
N GLU A 155 6.21 9.77 9.00
CA GLU A 155 6.05 8.70 10.00
C GLU A 155 4.90 8.97 10.99
N ALA A 156 4.42 10.22 11.04
CA ALA A 156 3.32 10.66 11.89
C ALA A 156 2.17 11.24 11.08
N GLN A 157 0.95 11.06 11.55
CA GLN A 157 -0.23 11.77 11.08
C GLN A 157 -0.62 12.78 12.16
N VAL A 158 -0.66 14.05 11.79
CA VAL A 158 -1.07 15.14 12.67
C VAL A 158 -2.45 15.63 12.28
N ASP A 159 -3.44 15.35 13.12
CA ASP A 159 -4.82 15.80 12.89
C ASP A 159 -5.06 17.11 13.66
N PRO A 160 -5.62 18.15 13.01
CA PRO A 160 -6.03 19.36 13.69
C PRO A 160 -7.28 19.09 14.53
N VAL A 161 -7.29 19.50 15.79
CA VAL A 161 -8.45 19.37 16.68
C VAL A 161 -8.74 20.73 17.32
N ALA A 162 -9.94 21.28 17.09
CA ALA A 162 -10.36 22.52 17.71
C ALA A 162 -10.86 22.26 19.15
N LEU A 163 -10.67 23.24 20.05
CA LEU A 163 -11.32 23.18 21.36
C LEU A 163 -12.85 23.10 21.21
N GLY A 164 -13.45 22.11 21.85
CA GLY A 164 -14.88 21.79 21.76
C GLY A 164 -15.18 20.55 20.92
N GLU A 165 -14.28 20.17 20.00
CA GLU A 165 -14.34 18.91 19.26
C GLU A 165 -13.65 17.84 20.11
N GLY A 166 -14.39 16.83 20.57
CA GLY A 166 -13.85 15.81 21.48
C GLY A 166 -12.60 15.12 20.92
N LEU A 167 -11.64 14.78 21.79
CA LEU A 167 -10.49 13.94 21.41
C LEU A 167 -10.85 12.46 21.51
N ASP A 168 -10.77 11.75 20.38
CA ASP A 168 -10.86 10.30 20.37
C ASP A 168 -9.64 9.63 21.02
N SER A 169 -9.79 8.40 21.50
CA SER A 169 -8.74 7.62 22.20
C SER A 169 -7.60 7.11 21.30
N GLY A 170 -7.57 7.51 20.03
CA GLY A 170 -6.60 7.05 19.02
C GLY A 170 -5.32 7.88 18.90
N TYR A 171 -5.19 8.99 19.64
CA TYR A 171 -4.00 9.85 19.61
C TYR A 171 -2.92 9.37 20.59
N LEU A 172 -1.70 9.20 20.09
CA LEU A 172 -0.54 8.82 20.90
C LEU A 172 0.08 10.03 21.61
N PHE A 173 -0.01 11.20 20.98
CA PHE A 173 0.46 12.48 21.52
C PHE A 173 -0.52 13.61 21.24
N VAL A 174 -0.49 14.62 22.09
CA VAL A 174 -1.23 15.87 21.90
C VAL A 174 -0.21 17.01 21.84
N ALA A 175 -0.12 17.66 20.68
CA ALA A 175 0.69 18.83 20.48
C ALA A 175 -0.17 20.08 20.75
N VAL A 176 0.13 20.77 21.85
CA VAL A 176 -0.56 22.00 22.24
C VAL A 176 0.31 23.18 21.88
N GLU A 177 -0.28 24.22 21.30
CA GLU A 177 0.46 25.47 21.07
C GLU A 177 0.91 26.06 22.43
N PRO A 178 2.14 26.58 22.55
CA PRO A 178 2.69 27.25 23.74
C PRO A 178 1.69 28.08 24.57
N GLN A 179 0.93 28.95 23.90
CA GLN A 179 -0.06 29.85 24.51
C GLN A 179 -1.34 29.16 25.02
N MET A 180 -1.56 27.91 24.61
CA MET A 180 -2.76 27.11 24.91
C MET A 180 -2.54 26.06 26.00
N LEU A 181 -1.35 25.98 26.60
CA LEU A 181 -1.03 25.02 27.65
C LEU A 181 -1.95 25.10 28.87
N HIS A 182 -2.34 26.31 29.29
CA HIS A 182 -3.19 26.49 30.46
C HIS A 182 -4.68 26.19 30.18
N PRO A 183 -5.28 26.62 29.05
CA PRO A 183 -6.63 26.23 28.63
C PRO A 183 -6.78 24.74 28.25
N ALA A 184 -5.75 24.11 27.68
CA ALA A 184 -5.83 22.71 27.24
C ALA A 184 -5.87 21.70 28.41
N ARG A 185 -5.43 22.11 29.62
CA ARG A 185 -5.44 21.26 30.83
C ARG A 185 -6.83 20.75 31.23
N SER A 186 -7.89 21.51 30.96
CA SER A 186 -9.27 21.09 31.22
C SER A 186 -9.87 20.23 30.11
N PHE A 187 -9.22 20.15 28.95
CA PHE A 187 -9.71 19.49 27.74
C PHE A 187 -8.99 18.16 27.45
N ILE A 188 -7.77 18.01 27.97
CA ILE A 188 -7.01 16.76 27.92
C ILE A 188 -7.45 15.91 29.13
N PRO A 189 -8.08 14.73 28.94
CA PRO A 189 -8.57 13.92 30.06
C PRO A 189 -7.41 13.30 30.86
N ALA A 190 -6.78 14.06 31.78
CA ALA A 190 -5.65 13.61 32.61
C ALA A 190 -4.65 12.69 31.88
N VAL A 191 -4.43 12.93 30.58
CA VAL A 191 -3.77 11.97 29.69
C VAL A 191 -2.27 12.07 29.90
N ALA A 192 -1.69 10.91 30.23
CA ALA A 192 -0.27 10.62 30.39
C ALA A 192 0.41 11.28 31.59
N ARG A 193 0.64 10.45 32.62
CA ARG A 193 1.37 10.80 33.84
C ARG A 193 2.69 11.53 33.54
N PRO A 194 3.10 12.51 34.38
CA PRO A 194 4.06 13.57 34.04
C PRO A 194 5.53 13.15 33.98
N ASN A 195 5.87 11.87 33.80
CA ASN A 195 7.25 11.41 34.00
C ASN A 195 8.08 11.21 32.72
N ARG A 196 7.53 11.47 31.52
CA ARG A 196 8.27 11.33 30.24
C ARG A 196 8.73 12.63 29.57
N TRP A 197 8.48 13.81 30.13
CA TRP A 197 9.03 15.06 29.55
C TRP A 197 10.57 15.11 29.62
N ARG A 198 11.20 14.29 30.48
CA ARG A 198 12.67 14.14 30.56
C ARG A 198 13.31 13.55 29.30
N SER A 199 12.58 12.80 28.47
CA SER A 199 13.08 12.28 27.20
C SER A 199 12.89 13.26 26.03
N LEU A 200 12.36 14.46 26.27
CA LEU A 200 12.26 15.48 25.24
C LEU A 200 13.63 16.10 24.92
N PRO A 201 13.83 16.64 23.70
CA PRO A 201 14.99 17.44 23.37
C PRO A 201 15.18 18.62 24.35
N ALA A 202 16.42 19.04 24.57
CA ALA A 202 16.77 20.03 25.60
C ALA A 202 15.99 21.35 25.47
N TRP A 203 15.71 21.80 24.24
CA TRP A 203 14.94 23.02 23.99
C TRP A 203 13.47 22.92 24.44
N ALA A 204 12.86 21.74 24.34
CA ALA A 204 11.50 21.50 24.80
C ALA A 204 11.44 21.35 26.33
N ARG A 205 12.48 20.78 26.95
CA ARG A 205 12.62 20.73 28.41
C ARG A 205 12.76 22.13 29.02
N ALA A 206 13.60 22.99 28.46
CA ALA A 206 13.77 24.37 28.91
C ALA A 206 12.46 25.18 28.89
N TYR A 207 11.53 24.81 28.00
CA TYR A 207 10.21 25.42 27.91
C TYR A 207 9.26 24.95 29.02
N TYR A 208 9.35 23.70 29.48
CA TYR A 208 8.54 23.17 30.60
C TYR A 208 9.12 23.46 31.99
N GLU A 209 10.45 23.60 32.10
CA GLU A 209 11.12 23.89 33.37
C GLU A 209 10.98 25.36 33.81
N GLY A 210 10.59 26.26 32.88
CA GLY A 210 10.51 27.71 33.13
C GLY A 210 11.88 28.36 33.35
N PRO A 211 11.99 29.69 33.33
CA PRO A 211 13.24 30.37 33.67
C PRO A 211 13.55 30.07 35.14
N GLN A 212 14.60 29.29 35.41
CA GLN A 212 15.10 29.13 36.77
C GLN A 212 15.53 30.51 37.28
N GLY A 213 15.06 30.83 38.49
CA GLY A 213 15.06 32.17 39.07
C GLY A 213 16.36 32.93 38.87
N ALA A 214 16.22 34.16 38.39
CA ALA A 214 17.13 35.22 38.76
C ALA A 214 16.84 35.59 40.21
N ASP A 215 17.73 35.18 41.11
CA ASP A 215 18.09 35.91 42.33
C ASP A 215 19.60 36.20 42.24
#